data_AF-B1XT27-F1
#
_entry.id   AF-B1XT27-F1
#
_cell.length_a   1.000
_cell.length_b   1.000
_cell.length_c   1.000
_cell.angle_alpha   90.00
_cell.angle_beta   90.00
_cell.angle_gamma   90.00
#
_symmetry.space_group_name_H-M   'P 1'
#
loop_
_entity.id
_entity.type
_entity.pdbx_description
1 polymer ?
#
loop_
_entity_poly.entity_id
_entity_poly.type
_entity_poly.pdbx_seq_one_letter_code
_entity_poly.pdbx_strand_id
1 'polypeptide(L)'
;MHDRLIARIKVLARLDIAEKRLPQDGRLCIGHNFSKPDRDCRVSILPTLHGEKAVIRILPISLEDLDLKEIGLLPDQLRIFQQALTQPNGLILVTGPIGSGKTRTLYSCLRHLNQPHSNPCSIEDPIEIRLPGVNQVAYHPRAGLDFPTIIRALLRQDPDVIMIGEIRDAATAQLAIQAAQTGHLVLSTLHTRNARGAP
;
A
#
# COMPACT_ATOMS: atom_id res chain seq x y z
N MET A 1 4.08 -5.07 35.69
CA MET A 1 3.13 -4.33 34.82
C MET A 1 3.54 -4.41 33.35
N HIS A 2 4.83 -4.19 33.06
CA HIS A 2 5.45 -4.32 31.73
C HIS A 2 5.00 -5.54 30.91
N ASP A 3 5.26 -6.75 31.41
CA ASP A 3 4.94 -8.00 30.69
C ASP A 3 3.46 -8.17 30.34
N ARG A 4 2.55 -7.73 31.23
CA ARG A 4 1.11 -7.80 30.99
C ARG A 4 0.68 -6.84 29.88
N LEU A 5 1.29 -5.65 29.81
CA LEU A 5 1.01 -4.68 28.76
C LEU A 5 1.49 -5.20 27.40
N ILE A 6 2.73 -5.69 27.33
CA ILE A 6 3.29 -6.26 26.10
C ILE A 6 2.46 -7.47 25.63
N ALA A 7 2.12 -8.39 26.54
CA ALA A 7 1.28 -9.53 26.19
C ALA A 7 -0.09 -9.10 25.64
N ARG A 8 -0.71 -8.05 26.21
CA ARG A 8 -1.98 -7.51 25.70
C ARG A 8 -1.82 -6.89 24.32
N ILE A 9 -0.75 -6.12 24.08
CA ILE A 9 -0.45 -5.55 22.77
C ILE A 9 -0.25 -6.68 21.74
N LYS A 10 0.50 -7.72 22.09
CA LYS A 10 0.72 -8.90 21.22
C LYS A 10 -0.58 -9.60 20.87
N VAL A 11 -1.48 -9.83 21.84
CA VAL A 11 -2.82 -10.39 21.57
C VAL A 11 -3.59 -9.53 20.56
N LEU A 12 -3.66 -8.21 20.81
CA LEU A 12 -4.40 -7.29 19.95
C LEU A 12 -3.81 -7.19 18.54
N ALA A 13 -2.48 -7.33 18.43
CA ALA A 13 -1.74 -7.30 17.17
C ALA A 13 -1.59 -8.67 16.49
N ARG A 14 -2.18 -9.74 17.05
CA ARG A 14 -2.07 -11.14 16.58
C ARG A 14 -0.63 -11.66 16.51
N LEU A 15 0.19 -11.30 17.50
CA LEU A 15 1.59 -11.71 17.65
C LEU A 15 1.73 -12.90 18.61
N ASP A 16 2.84 -13.62 18.48
CA ASP A 16 3.18 -14.74 19.36
C ASP A 16 3.62 -14.22 20.73
N ILE A 17 2.81 -14.52 21.75
CA ILE A 17 3.02 -14.12 23.14
C ILE A 17 4.14 -14.96 23.79
N ALA A 18 4.30 -16.20 23.35
CA ALA A 18 5.30 -17.12 23.87
C ALA A 18 6.70 -16.76 23.35
N GLU A 19 6.81 -16.29 22.10
CA GLU A 19 8.08 -15.81 21.56
C GLU A 19 8.41 -14.42 22.10
N LYS A 20 9.57 -14.30 22.76
CA LYS A 20 10.07 -13.05 23.39
C LYS A 20 11.49 -12.69 22.96
N ARG A 21 12.10 -13.50 22.09
CA ARG A 21 13.53 -13.42 21.71
C ARG A 21 13.73 -12.89 20.29
N LEU A 22 12.68 -12.89 19.48
CA LEU A 22 12.70 -12.39 18.11
C LEU A 22 11.86 -11.10 17.98
N PRO A 23 12.25 -10.15 17.11
CA PRO A 23 11.40 -9.03 16.75
C PRO A 23 10.08 -9.52 16.12
N GLN A 24 9.00 -8.81 16.39
CA GLN A 24 7.67 -9.14 15.86
C GLN A 24 6.94 -7.86 15.42
N ASP A 25 6.36 -7.89 14.22
CA ASP A 25 5.60 -6.76 13.66
C ASP A 25 4.17 -7.19 13.39
N GLY A 26 3.21 -6.33 13.72
CA GLY A 26 1.78 -6.62 13.60
C GLY A 26 0.94 -5.37 13.40
N ARG A 27 -0.37 -5.55 13.38
CA ARG A 27 -1.34 -4.45 13.30
C ARG A 27 -2.47 -4.64 14.29
N LEU A 28 -2.92 -3.53 14.86
CA LEU A 28 -4.12 -3.50 15.70
C LEU A 28 -4.93 -2.25 15.36
N CYS A 29 -6.24 -2.31 15.61
CA CYS A 29 -7.08 -1.13 15.56
C CYS A 29 -7.32 -0.62 16.99
N ILE A 30 -7.15 0.68 17.21
CA ILE A 30 -7.57 1.37 18.44
C ILE A 30 -8.73 2.31 18.13
N GLY A 31 -9.55 2.61 19.13
CA GLY A 31 -10.56 3.64 19.05
C GLY A 31 -11.14 3.92 20.41
N HIS A 32 -11.84 5.04 20.56
CA HIS A 32 -12.53 5.39 21.81
C HIS A 32 -13.61 4.36 22.16
N ASN A 33 -14.22 3.77 21.13
CA ASN A 33 -15.16 2.67 21.27
C ASN A 33 -14.47 1.34 20.93
N PHE A 34 -14.24 0.50 21.95
CA PHE A 34 -13.66 -0.84 21.77
C PHE A 34 -14.47 -1.76 20.85
N SER A 35 -15.77 -1.51 20.68
CA SER A 35 -16.63 -2.28 19.77
C SER A 35 -16.55 -1.84 18.30
N LYS A 36 -16.02 -0.63 18.04
CA LYS A 36 -15.76 -0.11 16.68
C LYS A 36 -14.47 0.73 16.69
N PRO A 37 -13.30 0.08 16.83
CA PRO A 37 -12.03 0.79 16.73
C PRO A 37 -11.85 1.34 15.31
N ASP A 38 -11.43 2.60 15.20
CA ASP A 38 -11.44 3.39 13.97
C ASP A 38 -10.04 3.82 13.50
N ARG A 39 -8.99 3.57 14.29
CA ARG A 39 -7.61 3.93 13.95
C ARG A 39 -6.74 2.70 13.76
N ASP A 40 -6.26 2.48 12.54
CA ASP A 40 -5.27 1.43 12.27
C ASP A 40 -3.91 1.82 12.85
N CYS A 41 -3.24 0.86 13.45
CA CYS A 41 -1.94 1.05 14.07
C CYS A 41 -0.99 -0.05 13.64
N ARG A 42 0.26 0.31 13.36
CA ARG A 42 1.36 -0.66 13.24
C ARG A 42 2.03 -0.83 14.58
N VAL A 43 2.32 -2.07 14.92
CA VAL A 43 2.99 -2.45 16.17
C VAL A 43 4.30 -3.11 15.80
N SER A 44 5.39 -2.69 16.44
CA SER A 44 6.68 -3.37 16.39
C SER A 44 7.12 -3.70 17.80
N ILE A 45 7.46 -4.96 18.05
CA ILE A 45 7.98 -5.47 19.31
C ILE A 45 9.44 -5.85 19.11
N LEU A 46 10.32 -5.31 19.96
CA LEU A 46 11.75 -5.58 19.94
C LEU A 46 12.21 -6.12 21.30
N PRO A 47 12.80 -7.32 21.37
CA PRO A 47 13.46 -7.81 22.59
C PRO A 47 14.62 -6.90 23.00
N THR A 48 14.68 -6.55 24.29
CA THR A 48 15.76 -5.75 24.88
C THR A 48 16.24 -6.41 26.18
N LEU A 49 17.31 -5.88 26.79
CA LEU A 49 17.90 -6.42 28.03
C LEU A 49 16.87 -6.53 29.17
N HIS A 50 15.94 -5.57 29.28
CA HIS A 50 14.97 -5.49 30.38
C HIS A 50 13.56 -5.94 29.96
N GLY A 51 13.47 -6.83 28.96
CA GLY A 51 12.20 -7.30 28.38
C GLY A 51 11.93 -6.66 27.02
N GLU A 52 10.67 -6.62 26.61
CA GLU A 52 10.33 -6.21 25.23
C GLU A 52 9.96 -4.73 25.13
N LYS A 53 10.44 -4.04 24.10
CA LYS A 53 10.05 -2.67 23.73
C LYS A 53 8.96 -2.73 22.68
N ALA A 54 7.83 -2.07 22.92
CA ALA A 54 6.78 -1.88 21.92
C ALA A 54 6.82 -0.47 21.33
N VAL A 55 6.67 -0.36 20.01
CA VAL A 55 6.39 0.89 19.30
C VAL A 55 5.04 0.73 18.61
N ILE A 56 4.11 1.65 18.87
CA ILE A 56 2.81 1.72 18.21
C ILE A 56 2.77 2.98 17.38
N ARG A 57 2.69 2.83 16.06
CA ARG A 57 2.51 3.94 15.12
C ARG A 57 1.03 4.02 14.75
N ILE A 58 0.37 5.08 15.21
CA ILE A 58 -0.99 5.41 14.79
C ILE A 58 -0.94 5.91 13.35
N LEU A 59 -1.67 5.26 12.45
CA LEU A 59 -1.77 5.69 11.07
C LEU A 59 -2.95 6.67 10.97
N PRO A 60 -2.73 7.92 10.50
CA PRO A 60 -3.82 8.82 10.20
C PRO A 60 -4.56 8.24 8.99
N ILE A 61 -5.79 7.76 9.21
CA ILE A 61 -6.67 7.31 8.12
C ILE A 61 -7.92 8.17 8.19
N SER A 62 -8.04 9.13 7.29
CA SER A 62 -9.35 9.44 6.73
C SER A 62 -9.31 8.98 5.28
N LEU A 63 -10.31 8.21 4.86
CA LEU A 63 -10.47 7.94 3.43
C LEU A 63 -10.77 9.25 2.70
N GLU A 64 -11.51 10.17 3.33
CA GLU A 64 -11.96 11.46 2.77
C GLU A 64 -10.81 12.26 2.15
N ASP A 65 -9.67 12.27 2.83
CA ASP A 65 -8.38 12.83 2.40
C ASP A 65 -7.85 12.31 1.05
N LEU A 66 -8.37 11.19 0.54
CA LEU A 66 -7.91 10.56 -0.70
C LEU A 66 -8.67 11.05 -1.94
N ASP A 67 -9.48 12.12 -1.88
CA ASP A 67 -10.04 12.71 -3.09
C ASP A 67 -8.92 13.17 -4.04
N LEU A 68 -8.99 12.72 -5.30
CA LEU A 68 -8.04 13.09 -6.35
C LEU A 68 -7.98 14.60 -6.58
N LYS A 69 -9.03 15.35 -6.24
CA LYS A 69 -9.04 16.83 -6.32
C LYS A 69 -8.26 17.50 -5.19
N GLU A 70 -8.02 16.80 -4.09
CA GLU A 70 -7.40 17.35 -2.87
C GLU A 70 -5.91 17.03 -2.75
N ILE A 71 -5.32 16.32 -3.71
CA ILE A 71 -3.88 15.98 -3.70
C ILE A 71 -2.94 17.15 -4.07
N GLY A 72 -3.50 18.35 -4.30
CA GLY A 72 -2.71 19.58 -4.53
C GLY A 72 -2.24 19.80 -5.97
N LEU A 73 -2.84 19.11 -6.96
CA LEU A 73 -2.58 19.39 -8.38
C LEU A 73 -3.24 20.71 -8.82
N LEU A 74 -2.55 21.46 -9.67
CA LEU A 74 -3.17 22.62 -10.34
C LEU A 74 -4.28 22.15 -11.29
N PRO A 75 -5.30 22.98 -11.58
CA PRO A 75 -6.45 22.58 -12.40
C PRO A 75 -6.08 21.92 -13.74
N ASP A 76 -5.09 22.48 -14.46
CA ASP A 76 -4.63 21.91 -15.73
C ASP A 76 -3.90 20.57 -15.55
N GLN A 77 -3.11 20.43 -14.49
CA GLN A 77 -2.41 19.19 -14.17
C GLN A 77 -3.41 18.09 -13.79
N LEU A 78 -4.40 18.44 -12.97
CA LEU A 78 -5.47 17.54 -12.58
C LEU A 78 -6.25 17.05 -13.81
N ARG A 79 -6.58 17.95 -14.75
CA ARG A 79 -7.26 17.58 -15.99
C ARG A 79 -6.45 16.60 -16.82
N ILE A 80 -5.16 16.84 -17.02
CA ILE A 80 -4.26 15.93 -17.76
C ILE A 80 -4.18 14.58 -17.04
N PHE A 81 -4.05 14.60 -15.71
CA PHE A 81 -3.92 13.39 -14.91
C PHE A 81 -5.21 12.55 -14.93
N GLN A 82 -6.38 13.18 -14.85
CA GLN A 82 -7.68 12.53 -15.01
C GLN A 82 -7.84 11.91 -16.41
N GLN A 83 -7.43 12.62 -17.46
CA GLN A 83 -7.45 12.09 -18.83
C GLN A 83 -6.56 10.84 -19.00
N ALA A 84 -5.41 10.80 -18.31
CA ALA A 84 -4.56 9.61 -18.29
C ALA A 84 -5.22 8.45 -17.54
N LEU A 85 -5.91 8.72 -16.43
CA LEU A 85 -6.63 7.70 -15.65
C LEU A 85 -7.84 7.12 -16.39
N THR A 86 -8.42 7.83 -17.37
CA THR A 86 -9.52 7.30 -18.20
C THR A 86 -9.05 6.39 -19.35
N GLN A 87 -7.73 6.23 -19.54
CA GLN A 87 -7.24 5.35 -20.60
C GLN A 87 -7.53 3.88 -20.24
N PRO A 88 -7.93 3.05 -21.21
CA PRO A 88 -8.22 1.64 -20.96
C PRO A 88 -6.96 0.85 -20.54
N ASN A 89 -5.78 1.30 -20.98
CA ASN A 89 -4.51 0.70 -20.65
C ASN A 89 -3.38 1.73 -20.72
N GLY A 90 -2.26 1.39 -20.08
CA GLY A 90 -1.07 2.24 -20.05
C GLY A 90 -0.34 2.18 -18.72
N LEU A 91 0.82 2.83 -18.64
CA LEU A 91 1.63 2.89 -17.43
C LEU A 91 1.70 4.34 -16.93
N ILE A 92 1.24 4.56 -15.70
CA ILE A 92 1.33 5.85 -15.00
C ILE A 92 2.34 5.71 -13.86
N LEU A 93 3.40 6.51 -13.92
CA LEU A 93 4.46 6.53 -12.91
C LEU A 93 4.38 7.82 -12.08
N VAL A 94 4.21 7.66 -10.77
CA VAL A 94 4.31 8.76 -9.81
C VAL A 94 5.70 8.74 -9.19
N THR A 95 6.52 9.74 -9.51
CA THR A 95 7.93 9.79 -9.10
C THR A 95 8.23 10.86 -8.07
N GLY A 96 9.26 10.63 -7.26
CA GLY A 96 9.73 11.61 -6.28
C GLY A 96 10.49 10.95 -5.11
N PRO A 97 11.06 11.73 -4.19
CA PRO A 97 11.77 11.20 -3.02
C PRO A 97 10.82 10.59 -1.98
N ILE A 98 11.39 10.00 -0.93
CA ILE A 98 10.61 9.53 0.22
C ILE A 98 9.86 10.71 0.86
N GLY A 99 8.59 10.48 1.24
CA GLY A 99 7.76 11.51 1.87
C GLY A 99 7.14 12.54 0.91
N SER A 100 7.33 12.42 -0.41
CA SER A 100 6.78 13.36 -1.39
C SER A 100 5.29 13.15 -1.75
N GLY A 101 4.57 12.32 -1.00
CA GLY A 101 3.14 12.05 -1.24
C GLY A 101 2.81 11.00 -2.31
N LYS A 102 3.79 10.30 -2.91
CA LYS A 102 3.55 9.32 -3.99
C LYS A 102 2.48 8.28 -3.67
N THR A 103 2.59 7.67 -2.49
CA THR A 103 1.64 6.66 -2.02
C THR A 103 0.24 7.26 -1.89
N ARG A 104 0.12 8.47 -1.31
CA ARG A 104 -1.19 9.15 -1.22
C ARG A 104 -1.79 9.38 -2.61
N THR A 105 -0.99 9.84 -3.58
CA THR A 105 -1.42 10.02 -4.97
C THR A 105 -1.91 8.70 -5.59
N LEU A 106 -1.17 7.60 -5.43
CA LEU A 106 -1.61 6.29 -5.95
C LEU A 106 -2.92 5.82 -5.32
N TYR A 107 -3.07 6.01 -4.00
CA TYR A 107 -4.30 5.68 -3.29
C TYR A 107 -5.49 6.52 -3.77
N SER A 108 -5.29 7.81 -4.04
CA SER A 108 -6.31 8.67 -4.66
C SER A 108 -6.69 8.21 -6.06
N CYS A 109 -5.72 7.76 -6.87
CA CYS A 109 -5.98 7.20 -8.19
C CYS A 109 -6.81 5.91 -8.09
N LEU A 110 -6.41 4.97 -7.24
CA LEU A 110 -7.15 3.73 -7.01
C LEU A 110 -8.56 4.00 -6.50
N ARG A 111 -8.73 4.91 -5.54
CA ARG A 111 -10.05 5.31 -5.05
C ARG A 111 -10.93 5.89 -6.17
N HIS A 112 -10.35 6.70 -7.05
CA HIS A 112 -11.07 7.29 -8.19
C HIS A 112 -11.52 6.21 -9.20
N LEU A 113 -10.67 5.23 -9.47
CA LEU A 113 -10.90 4.13 -10.41
C LEU A 113 -11.76 2.98 -9.85
N ASN A 114 -11.93 2.93 -8.53
CA ASN A 114 -12.75 1.93 -7.84
C ASN A 114 -14.24 2.21 -8.07
N GLN A 115 -14.77 1.64 -9.14
CA GLN A 115 -16.15 1.76 -9.59
C GLN A 115 -16.81 0.37 -9.52
N PRO A 116 -18.14 0.26 -9.43
CA PRO A 116 -18.83 -1.03 -9.30
C PRO A 116 -18.55 -2.06 -10.41
N HIS A 117 -18.05 -1.62 -11.56
CA HIS A 117 -17.77 -2.45 -12.72
C HIS A 117 -16.27 -2.60 -13.02
N SER A 118 -15.40 -2.14 -12.11
CA SER A 118 -13.96 -2.32 -12.25
C SER A 118 -13.41 -3.30 -11.21
N ASN A 119 -12.30 -3.95 -11.57
CA ASN A 119 -11.56 -4.87 -10.72
C ASN A 119 -10.16 -4.31 -10.41
N PRO A 120 -10.05 -3.30 -9.52
CA PRO A 120 -8.78 -2.73 -9.14
C PRO A 120 -8.02 -3.67 -8.18
N CYS A 121 -6.78 -3.97 -8.54
CA CYS A 121 -5.87 -4.78 -7.73
C CYS A 121 -4.63 -3.97 -7.32
N SER A 122 -4.05 -4.23 -6.15
CA SER A 122 -2.77 -3.66 -5.74
C SER A 122 -1.79 -4.67 -5.18
N ILE A 123 -0.50 -4.33 -5.26
CA ILE A 123 0.62 -5.08 -4.67
C ILE A 123 1.47 -4.11 -3.88
N GLU A 124 1.61 -4.33 -2.57
CA GLU A 124 2.17 -3.32 -1.66
C GLU A 124 3.13 -3.90 -0.61
N ASP A 125 4.18 -3.15 -0.29
CA ASP A 125 5.20 -3.50 0.70
C ASP A 125 5.36 -2.37 1.76
N PRO A 126 4.52 -2.33 2.80
CA PRO A 126 3.27 -3.08 3.01
C PRO A 126 2.02 -2.23 2.69
N ILE A 127 0.82 -2.81 2.79
CA ILE A 127 -0.45 -2.09 2.56
C ILE A 127 -0.62 -0.90 3.53
N GLU A 128 -0.62 0.34 3.07
CA GLU A 128 -0.68 1.51 3.96
C GLU A 128 -2.10 1.79 4.48
N ILE A 129 -3.10 1.79 3.59
CA ILE A 129 -4.50 2.08 3.91
C ILE A 129 -5.36 0.94 3.34
N ARG A 130 -6.43 0.56 4.04
CA ARG A 130 -7.39 -0.41 3.50
C ARG A 130 -8.41 0.33 2.64
N LEU A 131 -8.48 -0.01 1.35
CA LEU A 131 -9.43 0.53 0.39
C LEU A 131 -10.56 -0.48 0.15
N PRO A 132 -11.78 -0.24 0.65
CA PRO A 132 -12.92 -1.11 0.35
C PRO A 132 -13.15 -1.19 -1.16
N GLY A 133 -13.35 -2.40 -1.69
CA GLY A 133 -13.55 -2.63 -3.14
C GLY A 133 -12.26 -2.81 -3.95
N VAL A 134 -11.07 -2.63 -3.34
CA VAL A 134 -9.78 -2.88 -3.99
C VAL A 134 -9.19 -4.20 -3.48
N ASN A 135 -8.73 -5.04 -4.41
CA ASN A 135 -8.06 -6.30 -4.11
C ASN A 135 -6.58 -6.06 -3.78
N GLN A 136 -6.28 -5.77 -2.50
CA GLN A 136 -4.93 -5.41 -2.05
C GLN A 136 -4.13 -6.63 -1.58
N VAL A 137 -3.00 -6.91 -2.22
CA VAL A 137 -2.09 -8.00 -1.88
C VAL A 137 -0.81 -7.47 -1.24
N ALA A 138 -0.45 -8.00 -0.08
CA ALA A 138 0.79 -7.63 0.60
C ALA A 138 1.98 -8.45 0.08
N TYR A 139 3.12 -7.79 -0.13
CA TYR A 139 4.40 -8.42 -0.43
C TYR A 139 4.87 -9.26 0.77
N HIS A 140 5.19 -10.54 0.52
CA HIS A 140 5.66 -11.46 1.56
C HIS A 140 6.67 -12.47 0.98
N PRO A 141 7.92 -12.05 0.69
CA PRO A 141 8.89 -12.84 -0.07
C PRO A 141 9.29 -14.14 0.64
N ARG A 142 9.30 -14.14 1.98
CA ARG A 142 9.57 -15.35 2.77
C ARG A 142 8.49 -16.44 2.62
N ALA A 143 7.30 -16.05 2.17
CA ALA A 143 6.20 -16.97 1.87
C ALA A 143 6.06 -17.23 0.36
N GLY A 144 7.03 -16.78 -0.45
CA GLY A 144 6.99 -16.90 -1.92
C GLY A 144 6.08 -15.89 -2.61
N LEU A 145 5.57 -14.88 -1.91
CA LEU A 145 4.74 -13.82 -2.48
C LEU A 145 5.60 -12.58 -2.79
N ASP A 146 6.46 -12.69 -3.80
CA ASP A 146 7.22 -11.55 -4.33
C ASP A 146 6.45 -10.77 -5.42
N PHE A 147 6.94 -9.58 -5.79
CA PHE A 147 6.28 -8.74 -6.79
C PHE A 147 6.04 -9.47 -8.13
N PRO A 148 7.05 -10.10 -8.77
CA PRO A 148 6.82 -10.82 -10.02
C PRO A 148 5.79 -11.95 -9.91
N THR A 149 5.79 -12.70 -8.81
CA THR A 149 4.83 -13.78 -8.58
C THR A 149 3.42 -13.25 -8.45
N ILE A 150 3.23 -12.18 -7.67
CA ILE A 150 1.92 -11.56 -7.47
C ILE A 150 1.42 -10.92 -8.78
N ILE A 151 2.25 -10.19 -9.52
CA ILE A 151 1.83 -9.58 -10.81
C ILE A 151 1.34 -10.65 -11.77
N ARG A 152 2.08 -11.76 -11.93
CA ARG A 152 1.66 -12.86 -12.80
C ARG A 152 0.35 -13.49 -12.33
N ALA A 153 0.13 -13.60 -11.01
CA ALA A 153 -1.13 -14.10 -10.48
C ALA A 153 -2.29 -13.16 -10.78
N LEU A 154 -2.11 -11.85 -10.57
CA LEU A 154 -3.13 -10.84 -10.86
C LEU A 154 -3.53 -10.81 -12.33
N LEU A 155 -2.61 -10.99 -13.27
CA LEU A 155 -2.93 -11.05 -14.70
C LEU A 155 -3.89 -12.20 -15.09
N ARG A 156 -4.15 -13.16 -14.19
CA ARG A 156 -5.15 -14.24 -14.36
C ARG A 156 -6.40 -14.02 -13.51
N GLN A 157 -6.58 -12.83 -12.95
CA GLN A 157 -7.72 -12.46 -12.10
C GLN A 157 -8.62 -11.43 -12.78
N ASP A 158 -8.48 -11.24 -14.09
CA ASP A 158 -9.26 -10.26 -14.88
C ASP A 158 -9.22 -8.82 -14.31
N PRO A 159 -8.04 -8.26 -13.97
CA PRO A 159 -7.95 -6.93 -13.38
C PRO A 159 -8.11 -5.85 -14.45
N ASP A 160 -8.85 -4.77 -14.17
CA ASP A 160 -8.85 -3.58 -15.04
C ASP A 160 -7.68 -2.65 -14.72
N VAL A 161 -7.33 -2.57 -13.43
CA VAL A 161 -6.30 -1.67 -12.90
C VAL A 161 -5.36 -2.47 -12.01
N ILE A 162 -4.06 -2.31 -12.23
CA ILE A 162 -3.02 -2.92 -11.40
C ILE A 162 -2.14 -1.82 -10.80
N MET A 163 -2.16 -1.67 -9.48
CA MET A 163 -1.23 -0.80 -8.77
C MET A 163 -0.07 -1.61 -8.20
N ILE A 164 1.15 -1.21 -8.53
CA ILE A 164 2.38 -1.76 -7.98
C ILE A 164 2.97 -0.68 -7.07
N GLY A 165 3.14 -0.96 -5.78
CA GLY A 165 3.57 0.05 -4.81
C GLY A 165 4.85 0.77 -5.23
N GLU A 166 5.82 0.03 -5.78
CA GLU A 166 7.00 0.57 -6.42
C GLU A 166 7.67 -0.45 -7.34
N ILE A 167 8.32 0.03 -8.41
CA ILE A 167 9.17 -0.78 -9.27
C ILE A 167 10.63 -0.61 -8.81
N ARG A 168 11.20 -1.64 -8.18
CA ARG A 168 12.58 -1.63 -7.66
C ARG A 168 13.58 -2.37 -8.55
N ASP A 169 13.10 -3.24 -9.43
CA ASP A 169 13.93 -4.15 -10.23
C ASP A 169 13.41 -4.32 -11.66
N ALA A 170 14.27 -4.84 -12.53
CA ALA A 170 13.99 -5.01 -13.95
C ALA A 170 12.89 -6.03 -14.25
N ALA A 171 12.75 -7.09 -13.43
CA ALA A 171 11.73 -8.11 -13.65
C ALA A 171 10.33 -7.56 -13.37
N THR A 172 10.18 -6.81 -12.27
CA THR A 172 8.96 -6.09 -11.93
C THR A 172 8.64 -5.03 -13.00
N ALA A 173 9.64 -4.28 -13.48
CA ALA A 173 9.46 -3.29 -14.54
C ALA A 173 8.96 -3.93 -15.85
N GLN A 174 9.58 -5.04 -16.27
CA GLN A 174 9.21 -5.74 -17.50
C GLN A 174 7.77 -6.25 -17.44
N LEU A 175 7.36 -6.82 -16.30
CA LEU A 175 5.97 -7.27 -16.11
C LEU A 175 4.98 -6.12 -16.08
N ALA A 176 5.33 -4.98 -15.46
CA ALA A 176 4.49 -3.79 -15.45
C ALA A 176 4.25 -3.23 -16.86
N ILE A 177 5.31 -3.16 -17.68
CA ILE A 177 5.23 -2.72 -19.08
C ILE A 177 4.39 -3.71 -19.89
N GLN A 178 4.61 -5.01 -19.72
CA GLN A 178 3.84 -6.04 -20.41
C GLN A 178 2.35 -5.95 -20.06
N ALA A 179 2.01 -5.79 -18.78
CA ALA A 179 0.63 -5.60 -18.32
C ALA A 179 0.01 -4.35 -18.97
N ALA A 180 0.72 -3.22 -18.97
CA ALA A 180 0.28 -1.98 -19.58
C ALA A 180 0.02 -2.11 -21.09
N GLN A 181 0.84 -2.90 -21.80
CA GLN A 181 0.68 -3.17 -23.23
C GLN A 181 -0.43 -4.19 -23.55
N THR A 182 -0.86 -4.97 -22.57
CA THR A 182 -1.83 -6.07 -22.74
C THR A 182 -3.21 -5.73 -22.21
N GLY A 183 -3.57 -4.44 -22.20
CA GLY A 183 -4.95 -4.01 -21.91
C GLY A 183 -5.21 -3.61 -20.45
N HIS A 184 -4.19 -3.42 -19.63
CA HIS A 184 -4.34 -3.05 -18.22
C HIS A 184 -3.88 -1.62 -17.98
N LEU A 185 -4.58 -0.88 -17.11
CA LEU A 185 -4.05 0.38 -16.57
C LEU A 185 -3.14 0.07 -15.38
N VAL A 186 -1.86 0.36 -15.51
CA VAL A 186 -0.85 0.09 -14.48
C VAL A 186 -0.43 1.38 -13.80
N LEU A 187 -0.51 1.40 -12.48
CA LEU A 187 -0.07 2.52 -11.64
C LEU A 187 1.16 2.10 -10.84
N SER A 188 2.21 2.91 -10.78
CA SER A 188 3.36 2.59 -9.94
C SER A 188 4.15 3.81 -9.48
N THR A 189 5.12 3.60 -8.61
CA THR A 189 6.08 4.62 -8.20
C THR A 189 7.52 4.25 -8.53
N LEU A 190 8.34 5.30 -8.67
CA LEU A 190 9.80 5.22 -8.70
C LEU A 190 10.39 6.27 -7.76
N HIS A 191 11.55 5.96 -7.19
CA HIS A 191 12.35 6.93 -6.44
C HIS A 191 13.35 7.62 -7.37
N THR A 192 12.89 8.62 -8.10
CA THR A 192 13.73 9.46 -8.98
C THR A 192 13.62 10.92 -8.57
N ARG A 193 14.65 11.73 -8.90
CA ARG A 193 14.69 13.17 -8.56
C ARG A 193 13.80 14.03 -9.47
N ASN A 194 13.44 13.53 -10.65
CA ASN A 194 12.59 14.23 -11.61
C ASN A 194 11.90 13.22 -12.54
N ALA A 195 10.82 13.67 -13.19
CA ALA A 195 10.04 12.83 -14.10
C ALA A 195 10.84 12.33 -15.31
N ARG A 196 11.79 13.14 -15.82
CA ARG A 196 12.66 12.74 -16.95
C ARG A 196 13.64 11.61 -16.61
N GLY A 197 13.92 11.39 -15.31
CA GLY A 197 14.76 10.30 -14.84
C GLY A 197 14.00 9.00 -14.59
N ALA A 198 12.69 8.96 -14.84
CA ALA A 198 11.93 7.73 -14.93
C ALA A 198 12.22 7.07 -16.29
N PRO A 199 12.75 5.83 -16.33
CA PRO A 199 13.04 5.11 -17.57
C PRO A 199 11.78 4.58 -18.26
#